data_AF-A0A2E7LV80-F1
#
_entry.id   AF-A0A2E7LV80-F1
#
_cell.length_a   1.000
_cell.length_b   1.000
_cell.length_c   1.000
_cell.angle_alpha   90.00
_cell.angle_beta   90.00
_cell.angle_gamma   90.00
#
_symmetry.space_group_name_H-M   'P 1'
#
loop_
_entity.id
_entity.type
_entity.pdbx_description
1 polymer ?
#
loop_
_entity_poly.entity_id
_entity_poly.type
_entity_poly.pdbx_seq_one_letter_code
_entity_poly.pdbx_strand_id
1 'polypeptide(L)'
;MSTKKKFKDSTVGKIILGAAGVINPTLANVLQGVTSPKDALSEISKSNIAIDDKIKLQQMMFDQQNKEIESVTARWQADQNVNSGWLSKNVRPLVLVWCIVIFSFAGILDSIDTIPFHINDNWNSTFENVMMAVVLAYFGGRSTEKAMSVLKKK
;
A
#
# COMPACT_ATOMS: atom_id res chain seq x y z
N MET A 1 -2.25 -11.72 17.73
CA MET A 1 -1.05 -11.48 16.90
C MET A 1 -1.13 -12.41 15.70
N SER A 2 -1.34 -11.89 14.48
CA SER A 2 -1.35 -12.71 13.27
C SER A 2 0.09 -13.10 12.96
N THR A 3 0.43 -14.38 13.12
CA THR A 3 1.74 -14.94 12.82
C THR A 3 2.07 -14.61 11.37
N LYS A 4 3.07 -13.73 11.13
CA LYS A 4 3.51 -13.38 9.77
C LYS A 4 3.79 -14.68 9.01
N LYS A 5 2.99 -14.96 7.97
CA LYS A 5 3.20 -16.13 7.11
C LYS A 5 4.62 -16.05 6.56
N LYS A 6 5.42 -17.10 6.79
CA LYS A 6 6.79 -17.17 6.26
C LYS A 6 6.70 -17.27 4.74
N PHE A 7 7.71 -16.75 4.03
CA PHE A 7 7.72 -16.74 2.56
C PHE A 7 7.45 -18.13 1.99
N LYS A 8 8.04 -19.18 2.58
CA LYS A 8 7.82 -20.59 2.24
C LYS A 8 6.36 -21.06 2.25
N ASP A 9 5.51 -20.42 3.04
CA ASP A 9 4.10 -20.81 3.20
C ASP A 9 3.19 -20.04 2.22
N SER A 10 3.72 -19.02 1.55
CA SER A 10 3.03 -18.31 0.48
C SER A 10 2.97 -19.15 -0.79
N THR A 11 1.94 -18.95 -1.62
CA THR A 11 1.82 -19.59 -2.93
C THR A 11 3.07 -19.34 -3.77
N VAL A 12 3.62 -18.12 -3.69
CA VAL A 12 4.87 -17.72 -4.35
C VAL A 12 6.06 -18.52 -3.83
N GLY A 13 6.23 -18.59 -2.51
CA GLY A 13 7.34 -19.32 -1.91
C GLY A 13 7.28 -20.80 -2.20
N LYS A 14 6.10 -21.44 -2.25
CA LYS A 14 5.99 -22.86 -2.62
C LYS A 14 6.40 -23.12 -4.07
N ILE A 15 6.02 -22.24 -5.00
CA ILE A 15 6.38 -22.35 -6.42
C ILE A 15 7.89 -22.12 -6.61
N ILE A 16 8.43 -21.07 -5.99
CA ILE A 16 9.86 -20.74 -6.07
C ILE A 16 10.72 -21.79 -5.36
N LEU A 17 10.28 -22.34 -4.22
CA LEU A 17 10.96 -23.43 -3.52
C LEU A 17 10.91 -24.74 -4.30
N GLY A 18 9.80 -25.03 -4.97
CA GLY A 18 9.67 -26.18 -5.86
C GLY A 18 10.63 -26.07 -7.05
N ALA A 19 10.65 -24.92 -7.73
CA ALA A 19 11.56 -24.66 -8.84
C ALA A 19 13.04 -24.66 -8.39
N ALA A 20 13.36 -23.99 -7.28
CA ALA A 20 14.69 -23.99 -6.70
C ALA A 20 15.13 -25.38 -6.24
N GLY A 21 14.22 -26.22 -5.75
CA GLY A 21 14.51 -27.61 -5.37
C GLY A 21 14.88 -28.51 -6.55
N VAL A 22 14.34 -28.23 -7.73
CA VAL A 22 14.70 -28.93 -8.99
C VAL A 22 16.05 -28.45 -9.52
N ILE A 23 16.39 -27.17 -9.34
CA ILE A 23 17.63 -26.56 -9.84
C ILE A 23 18.81 -26.82 -8.89
N ASN A 24 18.61 -26.60 -7.58
CA ASN A 24 19.63 -26.77 -6.55
C ASN A 24 19.03 -26.95 -5.13
N PRO A 25 19.24 -28.11 -4.47
CA PRO A 25 18.70 -28.37 -3.13
C PRO A 25 19.25 -27.44 -2.05
N THR A 26 20.47 -26.92 -2.20
CA THR A 26 21.06 -25.92 -1.29
C THR A 26 20.31 -24.59 -1.38
N LEU A 27 19.96 -24.14 -2.59
CA LEU A 27 19.19 -22.92 -2.81
C LEU A 27 17.78 -23.03 -2.21
N ALA A 28 17.14 -24.20 -2.34
CA ALA A 28 15.86 -24.47 -1.72
C ALA A 28 15.91 -24.36 -0.19
N ASN A 29 16.97 -24.87 0.44
CA ASN A 29 17.15 -24.76 1.89
C ASN A 29 17.37 -23.32 2.36
N VAL A 30 18.11 -22.50 1.60
CA VAL A 30 18.28 -21.09 1.97
C VAL A 30 16.97 -20.31 1.79
N LEU A 31 16.26 -20.54 0.68
CA LEU A 31 14.98 -19.88 0.39
C LEU A 31 13.86 -20.25 1.39
N GLN A 32 13.94 -21.40 2.07
CA GLN A 32 12.99 -21.79 3.13
C GLN A 32 13.13 -20.92 4.39
N GLY A 33 14.33 -20.40 4.65
CA GLY A 33 14.63 -19.52 5.78
C GLY A 33 14.22 -18.08 5.55
N VAL A 34 13.96 -17.70 4.30
CA VAL A 34 13.65 -16.33 3.93
C VAL A 34 12.21 -15.95 4.31
N THR A 35 12.00 -14.71 4.73
CA THR A 35 10.67 -14.18 5.10
C THR A 35 10.10 -13.16 4.10
N SER A 36 10.92 -12.63 3.19
CA SER A 36 10.51 -11.59 2.24
C SER A 36 10.89 -11.95 0.80
N PRO A 37 10.05 -11.60 -0.21
CA PRO A 37 10.41 -11.72 -1.62
C PRO A 37 11.71 -10.98 -1.98
N LYS A 38 12.03 -9.87 -1.29
CA LYS A 38 13.26 -9.10 -1.57
C LYS A 38 14.53 -9.85 -1.17
N ASP A 39 14.45 -10.53 -0.03
CA ASP A 39 15.55 -11.34 0.50
C ASP A 39 15.74 -12.60 -0.35
N ALA A 40 14.63 -13.18 -0.86
CA ALA A 40 14.67 -14.35 -1.73
C ALA A 40 15.32 -14.00 -3.08
N LEU A 41 15.03 -12.82 -3.62
CA LEU A 41 15.68 -12.31 -4.83
C LEU A 41 17.18 -12.08 -4.63
N SER A 42 17.58 -11.57 -3.45
CA SER A 42 19.00 -11.37 -3.10
C SER A 42 19.74 -12.70 -3.02
N GLU A 43 19.11 -13.72 -2.43
CA GLU A 43 19.70 -15.03 -2.29
C GLU A 43 19.81 -15.79 -3.61
N ILE A 44 18.77 -15.71 -4.45
CA ILE A 44 18.81 -16.21 -5.83
C ILE A 44 19.94 -15.52 -6.59
N SER A 45 20.14 -14.21 -6.39
CA SER A 45 21.22 -13.46 -7.05
C SER A 45 22.62 -13.85 -6.58
N LYS A 46 22.79 -14.27 -5.33
CA LYS A 46 24.09 -14.73 -4.77
C LYS A 46 24.37 -16.20 -5.04
N SER A 47 23.34 -16.99 -5.37
CA SER A 47 23.48 -18.42 -5.59
C SER A 47 24.32 -18.74 -6.84
N ASN A 48 25.10 -19.82 -6.73
CA ASN A 48 25.97 -20.35 -7.79
C ASN A 48 25.19 -21.33 -8.68
N ILE A 49 24.13 -20.85 -9.31
CA ILE A 49 23.30 -21.58 -10.30
C ILE A 49 23.55 -21.00 -11.70
N ALA A 50 23.15 -21.74 -12.73
CA ALA A 50 23.20 -21.28 -14.11
C ALA A 50 22.47 -19.94 -14.26
N ILE A 51 23.01 -19.05 -15.10
CA ILE A 51 22.48 -17.69 -15.31
C ILE A 51 21.03 -17.74 -15.81
N ASP A 52 20.72 -18.69 -16.70
CA ASP A 52 19.36 -18.88 -17.23
C ASP A 52 18.35 -19.26 -16.15
N ASP A 53 18.75 -20.12 -15.21
CA ASP A 53 17.90 -20.52 -14.08
C ASP A 53 17.67 -19.36 -13.10
N LYS A 54 18.69 -18.52 -12.90
CA LYS A 54 18.59 -17.30 -12.09
C LYS A 54 17.59 -16.32 -12.69
N ILE A 55 17.69 -16.06 -14.00
CA ILE A 55 16.77 -15.18 -14.73
C ILE A 55 15.35 -15.73 -14.66
N LYS A 56 15.16 -17.04 -14.86
CA LYS A 56 13.85 -17.68 -14.83
C LYS A 56 13.17 -17.59 -13.45
N LEU A 57 13.92 -17.82 -12.37
CA LEU A 57 13.40 -17.67 -11.00
C LEU A 57 13.04 -16.22 -10.68
N GLN A 58 13.88 -15.26 -11.09
CA GLN A 58 13.62 -13.83 -10.90
C GLN A 58 12.37 -13.38 -11.69
N GLN A 59 12.24 -13.81 -12.95
CA GLN A 59 11.09 -13.50 -13.79
C GLN A 59 9.79 -14.06 -13.17
N MET A 60 9.82 -15.31 -12.71
CA MET A 60 8.67 -15.95 -12.07
C MET A 60 8.23 -15.22 -10.79
N MET A 61 9.18 -14.74 -9.98
CA MET A 61 8.85 -13.90 -8.82
C MET A 61 8.20 -12.58 -9.23
N PHE A 62 8.75 -11.93 -10.25
CA PHE A 62 8.25 -10.64 -10.71
C PHE A 62 6.84 -10.74 -11.31
N ASP A 63 6.59 -11.72 -12.17
CA ASP A 63 5.27 -11.95 -12.78
C ASP A 63 4.20 -12.23 -11.71
N GLN A 64 4.56 -12.97 -10.67
CA GLN A 64 3.64 -13.29 -9.59
C GLN A 64 3.34 -12.08 -8.70
N GLN A 65 4.36 -11.25 -8.42
CA GLN A 65 4.17 -9.97 -7.71
C GLN A 65 3.27 -9.01 -8.50
N ASN A 66 3.45 -8.93 -9.82
CA ASN A 66 2.59 -8.12 -10.68
C ASN A 66 1.14 -8.60 -10.63
N LYS A 67 0.89 -9.92 -10.73
CA LYS A 67 -0.46 -10.48 -10.59
C LYS A 67 -1.11 -10.18 -9.25
N GLU A 68 -0.34 -10.23 -8.16
CA GLU A 68 -0.85 -9.87 -6.83
C GLU A 68 -1.24 -8.40 -6.76
N ILE A 69 -0.38 -7.49 -7.24
CA ILE A 69 -0.66 -6.05 -7.30
C ILE A 69 -1.86 -5.75 -8.20
N GLU A 70 -1.96 -6.40 -9.36
CA GLU A 70 -3.11 -6.30 -10.26
C GLU A 70 -4.39 -6.76 -9.59
N SER A 71 -4.36 -7.89 -8.86
CA SER A 71 -5.55 -8.38 -8.14
C SER A 71 -6.00 -7.44 -7.02
N VAL A 72 -5.05 -6.81 -6.31
CA VAL A 72 -5.33 -5.78 -5.30
C VAL A 72 -5.93 -4.55 -5.97
N THR A 73 -5.34 -4.12 -7.09
CA THR A 73 -5.84 -3.00 -7.88
C THR A 73 -7.24 -3.27 -8.42
N ALA A 74 -7.50 -4.47 -8.93
CA ALA A 74 -8.81 -4.90 -9.42
C ALA A 74 -9.84 -4.92 -8.29
N ARG A 75 -9.47 -5.38 -7.08
CA ARG A 75 -10.34 -5.29 -5.89
C ARG A 75 -10.65 -3.84 -5.52
N TRP A 76 -9.65 -2.96 -5.54
CA TRP A 76 -9.84 -1.53 -5.25
C TRP A 76 -10.68 -0.84 -6.31
N GLN A 77 -10.55 -1.22 -7.58
CA GLN A 77 -11.39 -0.71 -8.67
C GLN A 77 -12.82 -1.24 -8.58
N ALA A 78 -13.00 -2.51 -8.24
CA ALA A 78 -14.31 -3.08 -8.00
C ALA A 78 -14.99 -2.35 -6.84
N ASP A 79 -14.32 -2.21 -5.70
CA ASP A 79 -14.82 -1.50 -4.51
C ASP A 79 -15.22 -0.04 -4.80
N GLN A 80 -14.47 0.65 -5.66
CA GLN A 80 -14.83 1.99 -6.14
C GLN A 80 -16.04 2.01 -7.10
N ASN A 81 -16.32 0.91 -7.80
CA ASN A 81 -17.37 0.83 -8.82
C ASN A 81 -18.71 0.27 -8.31
N VAL A 82 -18.74 -0.55 -7.24
CA VAL A 82 -19.96 -1.28 -6.82
C VAL A 82 -21.10 -0.36 -6.34
N ASN A 83 -20.84 0.90 -6.01
CA ASN A 83 -21.87 1.88 -5.64
C ASN A 83 -21.69 3.22 -6.39
N SER A 84 -21.72 3.17 -7.72
CA SER A 84 -21.41 4.31 -8.62
C SER A 84 -22.44 5.46 -8.67
N GLY A 85 -23.11 5.75 -7.55
CA GLY A 85 -23.83 7.00 -7.35
C GLY A 85 -22.87 8.20 -7.24
N TRP A 86 -23.39 9.42 -7.47
CA TRP A 86 -22.64 10.67 -7.39
C TRP A 86 -21.86 10.83 -6.07
N LEU A 87 -22.42 10.33 -4.97
CA LEU A 87 -21.83 10.44 -3.64
C LEU A 87 -20.53 9.64 -3.50
N SER A 88 -20.44 8.43 -4.06
CA SER A 88 -19.25 7.58 -3.94
C SER A 88 -18.06 8.14 -4.71
N LYS A 89 -18.33 8.81 -5.84
CA LYS A 89 -17.30 9.53 -6.63
C LYS A 89 -16.79 10.79 -5.93
N ASN A 90 -17.63 11.43 -5.12
CA ASN A 90 -17.33 12.70 -4.46
C ASN A 90 -17.06 12.56 -2.95
N VAL A 91 -17.08 11.36 -2.39
CA VAL A 91 -16.83 11.15 -0.95
C VAL A 91 -15.47 11.69 -0.52
N ARG A 92 -14.44 11.53 -1.36
CA ARG A 92 -13.07 11.99 -1.08
C ARG A 92 -12.97 13.52 -0.97
N PRO A 93 -13.45 14.32 -1.94
CA PRO A 93 -13.51 15.78 -1.78
C PRO A 93 -14.53 16.24 -0.73
N LEU A 94 -15.66 15.54 -0.54
CA LEU A 94 -16.67 15.93 0.45
C LEU A 94 -16.16 15.77 1.89
N VAL A 95 -15.40 14.72 2.18
CA VAL A 95 -14.75 14.55 3.50
C VAL A 95 -13.76 15.68 3.79
N LEU A 96 -13.00 16.14 2.78
CA LEU A 96 -12.11 17.30 2.94
C LEU A 96 -12.90 18.56 3.31
N VAL A 97 -13.96 18.87 2.55
CA VAL A 97 -14.81 20.03 2.83
C VAL A 97 -15.45 19.92 4.21
N TRP A 98 -15.96 18.75 4.57
CA TRP A 98 -16.54 18.48 5.88
C TRP A 98 -15.54 18.70 7.03
N CYS A 99 -14.32 18.17 6.92
CA CYS A 99 -13.27 18.36 7.91
C CYS A 99 -12.92 19.84 8.09
N ILE A 100 -12.75 20.58 6.99
CA ILE A 100 -12.48 22.02 7.03
C ILE A 100 -13.62 22.75 7.75
N VAL A 101 -14.87 22.47 7.37
CA VAL A 101 -16.05 23.14 7.95
C VAL A 101 -16.17 22.84 9.45
N ILE A 102 -16.12 21.59 9.87
CA ILE A 102 -16.23 21.24 11.30
C ILE A 102 -15.08 21.83 12.10
N PHE A 103 -13.85 21.81 11.59
CA PHE A 103 -12.71 22.36 12.32
C PHE A 103 -12.73 23.89 12.38
N SER A 104 -13.19 24.56 11.32
CA SER A 104 -13.47 26.00 11.37
C SER A 104 -14.57 26.33 12.37
N PHE A 105 -15.66 25.57 12.42
CA PHE A 105 -16.71 25.74 13.43
C PHE A 105 -16.20 25.49 14.84
N ALA A 106 -15.43 24.43 15.06
CA ALA A 106 -14.84 24.11 16.36
C ALA A 106 -13.89 25.23 16.84
N GLY A 107 -13.04 25.75 15.95
CA GLY A 107 -12.16 26.87 16.26
C GLY A 107 -12.92 28.17 16.57
N ILE A 108 -14.02 28.44 15.85
CA ILE A 108 -14.89 29.59 16.14
C ILE A 108 -15.55 29.43 17.52
N LEU A 109 -16.09 28.26 17.84
CA LEU A 109 -16.73 28.00 19.14
C LEU A 109 -15.74 28.10 20.30
N ASP A 110 -14.50 27.64 20.09
CA ASP A 110 -13.40 27.77 21.07
C ASP A 110 -12.95 29.22 21.28
N SER A 111 -13.08 30.07 20.25
CA SER A 111 -12.72 31.49 20.30
C SER A 111 -13.80 32.38 20.93
N ILE A 112 -14.97 31.84 21.28
CA ILE A 112 -16.09 32.59 21.85
C ILE A 112 -16.14 32.35 23.36
N ASP A 113 -15.66 33.31 24.15
CA ASP A 113 -15.63 33.24 25.62
C ASP A 113 -17.02 33.10 26.28
N THR A 114 -18.11 33.39 25.56
CA THR A 114 -19.49 33.27 26.06
C THR A 114 -20.07 31.86 25.98
N ILE A 115 -19.40 30.93 25.29
CA ILE A 115 -19.82 29.53 25.19
C ILE A 115 -18.81 28.69 25.98
N PRO A 116 -19.22 27.81 26.92
CA PRO A 116 -18.32 26.97 27.70
C PRO A 116 -17.81 25.77 26.86
N PHE A 117 -17.28 26.04 25.67
CA PHE A 117 -16.68 25.07 24.78
C PHE A 117 -15.22 25.45 24.62
N HIS A 118 -14.33 24.66 25.23
CA HIS A 118 -12.89 24.83 25.07
C HIS A 118 -12.27 23.55 24.52
N ILE A 119 -11.50 23.67 23.46
CA ILE A 119 -10.69 22.60 22.91
C ILE A 119 -9.51 22.42 23.85
N ASN A 120 -9.48 21.27 24.55
CA ASN A 120 -8.36 20.92 25.42
C ASN A 120 -7.06 20.86 24.60
N ASP A 121 -5.95 21.36 25.15
CA ASP A 121 -4.64 21.45 24.47
C ASP A 121 -4.19 20.13 23.81
N ASN A 122 -4.57 18.97 24.38
CA ASN A 122 -4.28 17.65 23.81
C ASN A 122 -4.92 17.44 22.42
N TRP A 123 -6.04 18.10 22.14
CA TRP A 123 -6.76 17.99 20.88
C TRP A 123 -6.14 18.85 19.78
N ASN A 124 -5.44 19.93 20.11
CA ASN A 124 -4.79 20.81 19.11
C ASN A 124 -3.81 20.02 18.21
N SER A 125 -2.96 19.19 18.82
CA SER A 125 -2.05 18.32 18.06
C SER A 125 -2.80 17.30 17.20
N THR A 126 -3.94 16.80 17.69
CA THR A 126 -4.78 15.87 16.94
C THR A 126 -5.42 16.56 15.73
N PHE A 127 -5.97 17.76 15.90
CA PHE A 127 -6.54 18.56 14.82
C PHE A 127 -5.51 18.88 13.74
N GLU A 128 -4.31 19.31 14.13
CA GLU A 128 -3.21 19.61 13.21
C GLU A 128 -2.81 18.37 12.40
N ASN A 129 -2.56 17.24 13.08
CA ASN A 129 -2.15 16.00 12.43
C ASN A 129 -3.22 15.48 11.47
N VAL A 130 -4.50 15.53 11.86
CA VAL A 130 -5.61 15.11 11.00
C VAL A 130 -5.75 16.04 9.80
N MET A 131 -5.64 17.36 9.97
CA MET A 131 -5.69 18.30 8.86
C MET A 131 -4.56 18.09 7.86
N MET A 132 -3.33 17.95 8.36
CA MET A 132 -2.18 17.68 7.51
C MET A 132 -2.36 16.37 6.74
N ALA A 133 -2.81 15.30 7.40
CA ALA A 133 -3.05 14.01 6.75
C ALA A 133 -4.15 14.08 5.68
N VAL A 134 -5.26 14.76 5.94
CA VAL A 134 -6.39 14.89 5.00
C VAL A 134 -6.01 15.75 3.78
N VAL A 135 -5.28 16.85 3.98
CA VAL A 135 -4.77 17.70 2.90
C VAL A 135 -3.75 16.94 2.04
N LEU A 136 -2.79 16.26 2.66
CA LEU A 136 -1.80 15.45 1.95
C LEU A 136 -2.44 14.28 1.21
N ALA A 137 -3.44 13.61 1.78
CA ALA A 137 -4.13 12.52 1.11
C ALA A 137 -4.89 13.00 -0.15
N TYR A 138 -5.55 14.15 -0.07
CA TYR A 138 -6.27 14.71 -1.21
C TYR A 138 -5.33 15.23 -2.31
N PHE A 139 -4.37 16.08 -1.96
CA PHE A 139 -3.47 16.69 -2.94
C PHE A 139 -2.36 15.75 -3.39
N GLY A 140 -1.87 14.86 -2.52
CA GLY A 140 -0.89 13.82 -2.85
C GLY A 140 -1.48 12.77 -3.80
N GLY A 141 -2.72 12.34 -3.58
CA GLY A 141 -3.45 11.48 -4.51
C GLY A 141 -3.63 12.12 -5.90
N ARG A 142 -4.06 13.39 -5.94
CA ARG A 142 -4.22 14.11 -7.22
C ARG A 142 -2.89 14.35 -7.95
N SER A 143 -1.80 14.56 -7.21
CA SER A 143 -0.48 14.80 -7.79
C SER A 143 0.11 13.53 -8.40
N THR A 144 -0.06 12.38 -7.72
CA THR A 144 0.36 11.08 -8.24
C THR A 144 -0.49 10.62 -9.43
N GLU A 145 -1.81 10.82 -9.40
CA GLU A 145 -2.71 10.60 -10.54
C GLU A 145 -2.29 11.40 -11.78
N LYS A 146 -1.93 12.68 -11.60
CA LYS A 146 -1.43 13.53 -12.69
C LYS A 146 -0.05 13.08 -13.19
N ALA A 147 0.88 12.78 -12.30
CA ALA A 147 2.23 12.32 -12.68
C ALA A 147 2.17 11.00 -13.49
N MET A 148 1.32 10.07 -13.08
CA MET A 148 1.16 8.78 -13.76
C MET A 148 0.51 8.92 -15.14
N SER A 149 -0.46 9.84 -15.30
CA SER A 149 -1.09 10.11 -16.60
C SER A 149 -0.16 10.80 -17.60
N VAL A 150 0.77 11.65 -17.14
CA VAL A 150 1.81 12.24 -17.98
C VAL A 150 2.85 11.20 -18.40
N LEU A 151 3.26 10.31 -17.47
CA LEU A 151 4.20 9.21 -17.78
C LEU A 151 3.62 8.21 -18.78
N LYS A 152 2.33 7.88 -18.69
CA LYS A 152 1.66 6.95 -19.63
C LYS A 152 1.45 7.56 -21.03
N LYS A 153 1.62 8.87 -21.18
CA LYS A 153 1.42 9.61 -22.45
C LYS A 153 2.75 9.85 -23.20
N LYS A 154 3.89 9.55 -22.57
CA LYS A 154 5.20 9.44 -23.21
C LYS A 154 5.48 7.99 -23.57
#